data_AF-A0A7S1Z0M3-F1
#
_entry.id   AF-A0A7S1Z0M3-F1
#
_cell.length_a   1.000
_cell.length_b   1.000
_cell.length_c   1.000
_cell.angle_alpha   90.00
_cell.angle_beta   90.00
_cell.angle_gamma   90.00
#
_symmetry.space_group_name_H-M   'P 1'
#
loop_
_entity.id
_entity.type
_entity.pdbx_description
1 polymer ?
#
loop_
_entity_poly.entity_id
_entity_poly.type
_entity_poly.pdbx_seq_one_letter_code
_entity_poly.pdbx_strand_id
1 'polypeptide(L)'
;DICPGIIAEKLLSTMMKQYQNGNDNMEPNVVSFNGVIAAWSNSNTIESGERGERLLHQMVDIKSNNSNQMMIPPDIITYNSVLHAYATSSKCGSFDAANKALDLLHRM
;
A
#
# COMPACT_ATOMS: atom_id res chain seq x y z
N ASP A 1 -15.36 9.90 -12.75
CA ASP A 1 -15.08 9.70 -11.31
C ASP A 1 -13.59 9.64 -11.06
N ILE A 2 -13.08 10.38 -10.07
CA ILE A 2 -11.66 10.38 -9.72
C ILE A 2 -11.45 9.26 -8.69
N CYS A 3 -10.58 8.30 -9.00
CA CYS A 3 -10.23 7.19 -8.12
C CYS A 3 -9.55 7.73 -6.83
N PRO A 4 -10.12 7.50 -5.63
CA PRO A 4 -9.54 8.00 -4.39
C PRO A 4 -8.15 7.43 -4.11
N GLY A 5 -7.85 6.20 -4.57
CA GLY A 5 -6.52 5.60 -4.50
C GLY A 5 -5.43 6.43 -5.20
N ILE A 6 -5.74 7.01 -6.37
CA ILE A 6 -4.78 7.84 -7.12
C ILE A 6 -4.43 9.12 -6.35
N ILE A 7 -5.42 9.75 -5.73
CA ILE A 7 -5.22 10.97 -4.94
C ILE A 7 -4.35 10.66 -3.73
N ALA A 8 -4.66 9.57 -3.01
CA ALA A 8 -3.92 9.14 -1.83
C ALA A 8 -2.46 8.78 -2.18
N GLU A 9 -2.22 8.06 -3.28
CA GLU A 9 -0.87 7.70 -3.74
C GLU A 9 -0.05 8.95 -4.11
N LYS A 10 -0.68 9.94 -4.76
CA LYS A 10 -0.04 11.22 -5.07
C LYS A 10 0.33 12.00 -3.81
N LEU A 11 -0.52 11.97 -2.78
CA LEU A 11 -0.26 12.61 -1.50
C LEU A 11 0.93 11.94 -0.79
N LEU A 12 0.96 10.59 -0.72
CA LEU A 12 2.07 9.85 -0.15
C LEU A 12 3.38 10.11 -0.89
N SER A 13 3.34 10.16 -2.23
CA SER A 13 4.50 10.49 -3.05
C SER A 13 5.02 11.90 -2.77
N THR A 14 4.12 12.85 -2.49
CA THR A 14 4.49 14.22 -2.15
C THR A 14 5.11 14.28 -0.75
N MET A 15 4.55 13.55 0.21
CA MET A 15 5.07 13.40 1.57
C MET A 15 6.51 12.83 1.55
N MET A 16 6.74 11.76 0.80
CA MET A 16 8.08 11.17 0.61
C MET A 16 9.09 12.15 0.03
N LYS A 17 8.69 12.94 -0.99
CA LYS A 17 9.56 13.95 -1.59
C LYS A 17 9.92 15.06 -0.61
N GLN A 18 8.96 15.53 0.18
CA GLN A 18 9.22 16.56 1.20
C GLN A 18 10.18 16.05 2.28
N TYR A 19 10.01 14.79 2.69
CA TYR A 19 10.92 14.15 3.62
C TYR A 19 12.34 14.04 3.04
N GLN A 20 12.48 13.59 1.79
CA GLN A 20 13.77 13.53 1.09
C GLN A 20 14.44 14.91 0.94
N ASN A 21 13.65 15.99 0.88
CA ASN A 21 14.15 17.36 0.85
C ASN A 21 14.55 17.91 2.23
N GLY A 22 14.54 17.08 3.28
CA GLY A 22 14.96 17.45 4.64
C GLY A 22 13.85 17.96 5.54
N ASN A 23 12.58 17.72 5.21
CA ASN A 23 11.46 18.02 6.11
C ASN A 23 11.08 16.79 6.94
N ASP A 24 11.72 16.64 8.10
CA ASP A 24 11.51 15.49 9.00
C ASP A 24 10.06 15.34 9.50
N ASN A 25 9.26 16.42 9.51
CA ASN A 25 7.85 16.36 9.88
C ASN A 25 6.97 15.62 8.86
N MET A 26 7.51 15.35 7.67
CA MET A 26 6.83 14.64 6.58
C MET A 26 7.31 13.19 6.44
N GLU A 27 7.95 12.63 7.46
CA GLU A 27 8.36 11.21 7.46
C GLU A 27 7.15 10.28 7.30
N PRO A 28 7.07 9.49 6.21
CA PRO A 28 5.95 8.58 5.99
C PRO A 28 6.01 7.39 6.95
N ASN A 29 4.89 7.10 7.61
CA ASN A 29 4.77 6.01 8.58
C ASN A 29 3.72 4.96 8.14
N VAL A 30 3.56 3.90 8.93
CA VAL A 30 2.59 2.82 8.64
C VAL A 30 1.17 3.35 8.47
N VAL A 31 0.77 4.37 9.23
CA VAL A 31 -0.57 4.96 9.10
C VAL A 31 -0.75 5.64 7.75
N SER A 32 0.26 6.38 7.26
CA SER A 32 0.24 6.99 5.94
C SER A 32 0.06 5.95 4.83
N PHE A 33 0.82 4.84 4.89
CA PHE A 33 0.69 3.75 3.91
C PHE A 33 -0.64 3.02 4.01
N ASN A 34 -1.06 2.63 5.21
CA ASN A 34 -2.33 1.96 5.45
C ASN A 34 -3.50 2.81 4.93
N GLY A 35 -3.45 4.13 5.11
CA GLY A 35 -4.44 5.06 4.57
C GLY A 35 -4.52 5.02 3.04
N VAL A 36 -3.37 4.95 2.34
CA VAL A 36 -3.35 4.85 0.87
C VAL A 36 -3.84 3.48 0.39
N ILE A 37 -3.45 2.39 1.04
CA ILE A 37 -3.91 1.04 0.69
C ILE A 37 -5.42 0.93 0.91
N ALA A 38 -5.95 1.48 2.00
CA ALA A 38 -7.38 1.54 2.25
C ALA A 38 -8.12 2.41 1.21
N ALA A 39 -7.52 3.51 0.76
CA ALA A 39 -8.09 4.31 -0.32
C ALA A 39 -8.17 3.51 -1.64
N TRP A 40 -7.15 2.70 -1.95
CA TRP A 40 -7.17 1.78 -3.08
C TRP A 40 -8.22 0.67 -2.93
N SER A 41 -8.34 0.06 -1.74
CA SER A 41 -9.34 -0.99 -1.51
C SER A 41 -10.77 -0.47 -1.67
N ASN A 42 -11.02 0.78 -1.26
CA ASN A 42 -12.31 1.45 -1.41
C ASN A 42 -12.59 1.96 -2.83
N SER A 43 -11.57 2.02 -3.69
CA SER A 43 -11.74 2.49 -5.08
C SER A 43 -12.43 1.46 -5.97
N ASN A 44 -12.48 0.19 -5.54
CA ASN A 44 -13.10 -0.94 -6.26
C ASN A 44 -12.66 -1.05 -7.74
N THR A 45 -11.44 -0.61 -8.06
CA THR A 45 -10.91 -0.67 -9.41
C THR A 45 -10.21 -2.01 -9.65
N ILE A 46 -10.00 -2.36 -10.92
CA ILE A 46 -9.24 -3.56 -11.29
C ILE A 46 -7.79 -3.47 -10.76
N GLU A 47 -7.27 -2.25 -10.62
CA GLU A 47 -5.90 -1.97 -10.20
C GLU A 47 -5.74 -1.98 -8.67
N SER A 48 -6.83 -1.98 -7.89
CA SER A 48 -6.81 -1.85 -6.43
C SER A 48 -5.88 -2.86 -5.76
N GLY A 49 -5.94 -4.14 -6.15
CA GLY A 49 -5.07 -5.19 -5.60
C GLY A 49 -3.59 -4.98 -5.94
N GLU A 50 -3.26 -4.79 -7.21
CA GLU A 50 -1.87 -4.59 -7.67
C GLU A 50 -1.24 -3.32 -7.09
N ARG A 51 -2.03 -2.26 -6.92
CA ARG A 51 -1.58 -1.00 -6.30
C ARG A 51 -1.36 -1.17 -4.81
N GLY A 52 -2.24 -1.88 -4.12
CA GLY A 52 -2.06 -2.23 -2.71
C GLY A 52 -0.80 -3.07 -2.47
N GLU A 53 -0.58 -4.11 -3.27
CA GLU A 53 0.61 -4.97 -3.19
C GLU A 53 1.91 -4.18 -3.45
N ARG A 54 1.90 -3.28 -4.45
CA ARG A 54 3.05 -2.42 -4.73
C ARG A 54 3.42 -1.53 -3.54
N LEU A 55 2.44 -0.97 -2.86
CA LEU A 55 2.65 -0.14 -1.66
C LEU A 55 3.20 -0.97 -0.50
N LEU A 56 2.71 -2.20 -0.32
CA LEU A 56 3.25 -3.14 0.67
C LEU A 56 4.72 -3.46 0.37
N HIS A 57 5.06 -3.80 -0.88
CA HIS A 57 6.44 -4.05 -1.28
C HIS A 57 7.32 -2.82 -1.03
N GLN A 58 6.83 -1.62 -1.34
CA GLN A 58 7.56 -0.38 -1.02
C GLN A 58 7.84 -0.25 0.49
N MET A 59 6.90 -0.60 1.38
CA MET A 59 7.16 -0.60 2.83
C MET A 59 8.27 -1.58 3.22
N VAL A 60 8.29 -2.76 2.61
CA VAL A 60 9.32 -3.79 2.87
C VAL A 60 10.68 -3.37 2.32
N ASP A 61 10.71 -2.77 1.13
CA ASP A 61 11.94 -2.32 0.46
C ASP A 61 12.58 -1.14 1.20
N ILE A 62 11.78 -0.18 1.67
CA ILE A 62 12.29 0.98 2.42
C ILE A 62 12.91 0.51 3.74
N LYS A 63 12.28 -0.46 4.43
CA LYS A 63 12.85 -1.08 5.64
C LYS A 63 14.20 -1.74 5.35
N SER A 64 14.33 -2.42 4.22
CA SER A 64 15.55 -3.18 3.87
C SER A 64 16.72 -2.27 3.49
N ASN A 65 16.44 -1.11 2.89
CA ASN A 65 17.47 -0.18 2.41
C ASN A 65 17.90 0.87 3.45
N ASN A 66 17.03 1.22 4.41
CA ASN A 66 17.30 2.28 5.38
C ASN A 66 17.37 1.73 6.82
N SER A 67 18.51 1.14 7.19
CA SER A 67 18.80 0.62 8.54
C SER A 67 18.69 1.63 9.68
N ASN A 68 18.67 2.94 9.36
CA ASN A 68 18.63 4.05 10.31
C ASN A 68 17.28 4.81 10.34
N GLN A 69 16.30 4.45 9.51
CA GLN A 69 14.97 5.07 9.57
C GLN A 69 14.02 4.18 10.35
N MET A 70 13.26 4.82 11.24
CA MET A 70 12.33 4.21 12.17
C MET A 70 11.05 3.76 11.45
N MET A 71 11.19 3.11 10.30
CA MET A 71 10.05 2.68 9.51
C MET A 71 9.51 1.37 10.07
N ILE A 72 8.33 1.48 10.66
CA ILE A 72 7.62 0.36 11.28
C ILE A 72 7.24 -0.64 10.17
N PRO A 73 7.50 -1.95 10.36
CA PRO A 73 7.14 -2.96 9.36
C PRO A 73 5.65 -2.95 9.06
N PRO A 74 5.22 -3.43 7.87
CA PRO A 74 3.82 -3.65 7.60
C PRO A 74 3.22 -4.56 8.68
N ASP A 75 2.03 -4.19 9.15
CA ASP A 75 1.32 -4.90 10.21
C ASP A 75 0.17 -5.72 9.63
N ILE A 76 -0.52 -6.46 10.51
CA ILE A 76 -1.68 -7.26 10.13
C ILE A 76 -2.75 -6.40 9.43
N ILE A 77 -2.86 -5.12 9.77
CA ILE A 77 -3.81 -4.19 9.14
C ILE A 77 -3.37 -3.89 7.70
N THR A 78 -2.07 -3.69 7.46
CA THR A 78 -1.53 -3.48 6.10
C THR A 78 -1.87 -4.65 5.20
N TYR A 79 -1.54 -5.88 5.62
CA TYR A 79 -1.81 -7.09 4.84
C TYR A 79 -3.31 -7.32 4.62
N ASN A 80 -4.13 -7.16 5.66
CA ASN A 80 -5.59 -7.26 5.54
C ASN A 80 -6.16 -6.24 4.57
N SER A 81 -5.60 -5.03 4.53
CA SER A 81 -6.05 -3.98 3.61
C SER A 81 -5.73 -4.33 2.15
N VAL A 82 -4.55 -4.92 1.89
CA VAL A 82 -4.18 -5.42 0.56
C VAL A 82 -5.06 -6.60 0.15
N LEU A 83 -5.31 -7.55 1.04
CA LEU A 83 -6.23 -8.68 0.80
C LEU A 83 -7.63 -8.18 0.47
N HIS A 84 -8.11 -7.19 1.21
CA HIS A 84 -9.39 -6.55 0.92
C HIS A 84 -9.39 -5.90 -0.46
N ALA A 85 -8.30 -5.22 -0.84
CA ALA A 85 -8.17 -4.61 -2.17
C ALA A 85 -8.19 -5.64 -3.32
N TYR A 86 -7.62 -6.83 -3.14
CA TYR A 86 -7.76 -7.92 -4.10
C TYR A 86 -9.19 -8.46 -4.16
N ALA A 87 -9.84 -8.62 -3.00
CA ALA A 87 -11.20 -9.11 -2.91
C ALA A 87 -12.24 -8.14 -3.51
N THR A 88 -12.00 -6.83 -3.40
CA THR A 88 -12.88 -5.79 -3.95
C THR A 88 -12.52 -5.36 -5.37
N SER A 89 -11.37 -5.79 -5.89
CA SER A 89 -11.03 -5.54 -7.29
C SER A 89 -12.13 -6.13 -8.18
N SER A 90 -12.78 -5.28 -8.98
CA SER A 90 -14.01 -5.61 -9.72
C SER A 90 -13.89 -6.75 -10.75
N LYS A 91 -12.76 -7.47 -10.80
CA LYS A 91 -12.66 -8.79 -11.44
C LYS A 91 -13.04 -9.90 -10.45
N CYS A 92 -14.35 -10.06 -10.25
CA CYS A 92 -14.90 -11.32 -9.77
C CYS A 92 -14.41 -12.45 -10.73
N GLY A 93 -13.54 -13.34 -10.26
CA GLY A 93 -13.06 -14.50 -11.05
C GLY A 93 -11.66 -14.38 -11.69
N SER A 94 -10.88 -13.34 -11.37
CA SER A 94 -9.45 -13.35 -11.69
C SER A 94 -8.73 -14.37 -10.79
N PHE A 95 -8.51 -15.59 -11.30
CA PHE A 95 -7.68 -16.62 -10.63
C PHE A 95 -6.34 -16.05 -10.12
N ASP A 96 -5.79 -15.07 -10.83
CA ASP A 96 -4.53 -14.41 -10.49
C ASP A 96 -4.64 -13.56 -9.20
N ALA A 97 -5.77 -12.86 -8.98
CA ALA A 97 -5.97 -12.06 -7.78
C ALA A 97 -6.11 -12.94 -6.53
N ALA A 98 -6.81 -14.07 -6.65
CA ALA A 98 -6.95 -15.04 -5.56
C ALA A 98 -5.62 -15.71 -5.21
N ASN A 99 -4.81 -16.07 -6.21
CA ASN A 99 -3.47 -16.64 -5.98
C ASN A 99 -2.52 -15.63 -5.34
N LYS A 100 -2.54 -14.36 -5.78
CA LYS A 100 -1.74 -13.29 -5.16
C LYS A 100 -2.16 -13.05 -3.70
N ALA A 101 -3.46 -13.03 -3.42
CA ALA A 101 -3.96 -12.94 -2.05
C ALA A 101 -3.51 -14.14 -1.19
N LEU A 102 -3.51 -15.36 -1.73
CA LEU A 102 -3.01 -16.54 -1.03
C LEU A 102 -1.49 -16.49 -0.78
N ASP A 103 -0.71 -16.03 -1.76
CA ASP A 103 0.73 -15.85 -1.62
C ASP A 103 1.06 -14.78 -0.55
N LEU A 104 0.30 -13.69 -0.52
CA LEU A 104 0.36 -12.68 0.54
C LEU A 104 0.12 -13.27 1.94
N LEU A 105 -0.87 -14.17 2.09
CA LEU A 105 -1.12 -14.85 3.37
C LEU A 105 0.04 -15.74 3.81
N HIS A 106 0.76 -16.39 2.89
CA HIS A 106 1.95 -17.17 3.22
C HIS A 106 3.17 -16.32 3.58
N ARG A 107 3.16 -15.01 3.25
CA ARG A 107 4.25 -14.05 3.49
C ARG A 107 4.03 -13.16 4.72
N MET A 108 2.90 -13.30 5.43
CA MET A 108 2.65 -12.66 6.74
C MET A 108 3.54 -13.29 7.81
#